data_AF-A0A954GM21-F1
#
_entry.id   AF-A0A954GM21-F1
#
_cell.length_a   1.000
_cell.length_b   1.000
_cell.length_c   1.000
_cell.angle_alpha   90.00
_cell.angle_beta   90.00
_cell.angle_gamma   90.00
#
_symmetry.space_group_name_H-M   'P 1'
#
loop_
_entity.id
_entity.type
_entity.pdbx_description
1 polymer ?
#
loop_
_entity_poly.entity_id
_entity_poly.type
_entity_poly.pdbx_seq_one_letter_code
_entity_poly.pdbx_strand_id
1 'polypeptide(L)'
;MRRSVFPVAALAAVLCLNMCLAQDEKPKPTPPRALPDIKIPLEEKPDVFAVPEGNDTTELRLFMNRLANTPPQQQTPEGIREHMAKIIKALDVVMTREIEIEVFHHAAQLSLSAIDFYERFEGEGTAEMRKGVMDRLRKDERPETQKLVARIELQQQIRNMDTVPEEDRMALVQQTAAMIRDAGDDEALQEGLELSMMTAEILEGMGDYPNAAKASRLVAAAISARNDDRLAKLVERLETEARRLDLPGNPIEIKGSTVDGEEFDIASLKGKVVLVDFWATWCGPCRAGDA
;
A
#
# COMPACT_ATOMS: atom_id res chain seq x y z
N MET A 1 -12.26 20.08 11.92
CA MET A 1 -11.13 19.13 11.82
C MET A 1 -11.16 18.52 10.43
N ARG A 2 -10.30 18.99 9.51
CA ARG A 2 -10.19 18.47 8.15
C ARG A 2 -9.21 17.30 8.17
N ARG A 3 -9.65 16.10 7.77
CA ARG A 3 -8.77 14.96 7.48
C ARG A 3 -8.07 15.24 6.16
N SER A 4 -6.74 15.33 6.18
CA SER A 4 -5.88 15.45 5.01
C SER A 4 -5.84 14.12 4.26
N VAL A 5 -6.39 14.09 3.05
CA VAL A 5 -6.19 13.00 2.08
C VAL A 5 -4.86 13.27 1.40
N PHE A 6 -3.81 12.50 1.74
CA PHE A 6 -2.56 12.48 0.98
C PHE A 6 -2.75 11.62 -0.28
N PRO A 7 -2.32 12.06 -1.48
CA PRO A 7 -2.47 11.26 -2.69
C PRO A 7 -1.26 10.33 -2.89
N VAL A 8 -1.56 9.04 -3.08
CA VAL A 8 -0.64 8.03 -3.64
C VAL A 8 -0.40 8.38 -5.11
N ALA A 9 0.45 9.38 -5.38
CA ALA A 9 0.74 9.85 -6.73
C ALA A 9 2.09 9.37 -7.29
N ALA A 10 2.88 8.61 -6.53
CA ALA A 10 4.27 8.33 -6.88
C ALA A 10 4.51 7.09 -7.79
N LEU A 11 3.48 6.32 -8.19
CA LEU A 11 3.69 5.12 -9.02
C LEU A 11 3.26 5.24 -10.50
N ALA A 12 2.68 6.37 -10.92
CA ALA A 12 2.12 6.52 -12.28
C ALA A 12 3.01 7.29 -13.28
N ALA A 13 4.15 7.85 -12.85
CA ALA A 13 4.87 8.86 -13.64
C ALA A 13 5.91 8.31 -14.66
N VAL A 14 6.12 7.00 -14.77
CA VAL A 14 7.20 6.43 -15.63
C VAL A 14 6.72 6.00 -17.03
N LEU A 15 5.41 5.98 -17.31
CA LEU A 15 4.88 5.44 -18.58
C LEU A 15 4.37 6.47 -19.60
N CYS A 16 4.38 7.78 -19.29
CA CYS A 16 3.80 8.79 -20.18
C CYS A 16 4.80 9.56 -21.07
N LEU A 17 6.09 9.22 -21.08
CA LEU A 17 7.09 10.07 -21.77
C LEU A 17 7.42 9.68 -23.23
N ASN A 18 6.67 8.81 -23.88
CA ASN A 18 7.02 8.34 -25.25
C ASN A 18 5.93 8.53 -26.32
N MET A 19 4.89 9.34 -26.08
CA MET A 19 3.85 9.64 -27.08
C MET A 19 3.65 11.13 -27.27
N CYS A 20 4.70 11.84 -27.66
CA CYS A 20 4.58 13.10 -28.38
C CYS A 20 5.78 13.21 -29.28
N LEU A 21 5.56 13.08 -30.59
CA LEU A 21 6.31 13.64 -31.73
C LEU A 21 6.17 12.69 -32.94
N ALA A 22 5.37 13.14 -33.91
CA ALA A 22 5.38 12.81 -35.34
C ALA A 22 3.93 12.73 -35.86
N GLN A 23 3.35 13.89 -36.18
CA GLN A 23 2.19 13.94 -37.08
C GLN A 23 2.72 14.05 -38.51
N ASP A 24 3.03 12.89 -39.10
CA ASP A 24 3.07 12.77 -40.56
C ASP A 24 1.68 12.36 -41.06
N GLU A 25 1.17 13.06 -42.06
CA GLU A 25 -0.12 12.80 -42.72
C GLU A 25 -0.16 11.36 -43.26
N LYS A 26 -0.90 10.48 -42.58
CA LYS A 26 -1.14 9.12 -43.06
C LYS A 26 -2.12 9.14 -44.25
N PRO A 27 -1.87 8.35 -45.31
CA PRO A 27 -2.77 8.28 -46.46
C PRO A 27 -4.15 7.76 -46.05
N LYS A 28 -5.20 8.31 -46.69
CA LYS A 28 -6.60 8.01 -46.39
C LYS A 28 -6.86 6.49 -46.46
N PRO A 29 -7.40 5.86 -45.40
CA PRO A 29 -7.64 4.42 -45.41
C PRO A 29 -8.74 4.06 -46.42
N THR A 30 -8.48 3.04 -47.23
CA THR A 30 -9.47 2.44 -48.12
C THR A 30 -10.61 1.84 -47.29
N PRO A 31 -11.89 2.07 -47.64
CA PRO A 31 -13.00 1.53 -46.85
C PRO A 31 -12.92 0.00 -46.79
N PRO A 32 -13.07 -0.60 -45.60
CA PRO A 32 -12.99 -2.04 -45.46
C PRO A 32 -14.11 -2.71 -46.24
N ARG A 33 -13.78 -3.83 -46.91
CA ARG A 33 -14.75 -4.67 -47.59
C ARG A 33 -15.77 -5.15 -46.55
N ALA A 34 -17.06 -4.99 -46.83
CA ALA A 34 -18.13 -5.44 -45.95
C ALA A 34 -17.94 -6.93 -45.64
N LEU A 35 -17.79 -7.24 -44.35
CA LEU A 35 -17.77 -8.61 -43.88
C LEU A 35 -19.17 -9.21 -44.03
N PRO A 36 -19.29 -10.52 -44.36
CA PRO A 36 -20.59 -11.18 -44.34
C PRO A 36 -21.20 -11.12 -42.93
N ASP A 37 -22.52 -10.95 -42.84
CA ASP A 37 -23.27 -10.95 -41.59
C ASP A 37 -23.23 -12.34 -40.94
N ILE A 38 -22.15 -12.61 -40.20
CA ILE A 38 -22.04 -13.77 -39.32
C ILE A 38 -22.74 -13.40 -38.02
N LYS A 39 -23.96 -13.91 -37.83
CA LYS A 39 -24.64 -13.86 -36.52
C LYS A 39 -23.92 -14.81 -35.56
N ILE A 40 -22.93 -14.28 -34.84
CA ILE A 40 -22.35 -14.95 -33.68
C ILE A 40 -23.43 -14.91 -32.59
N PRO A 41 -23.91 -16.06 -32.08
CA PRO A 41 -24.79 -16.07 -30.92
C PRO A 41 -24.08 -15.32 -29.79
N LEU A 42 -24.74 -14.31 -29.21
CA LEU A 42 -24.27 -13.70 -27.98
C LEU A 42 -24.39 -14.75 -26.88
N GLU A 43 -23.31 -15.50 -26.62
CA GLU A 43 -23.18 -16.26 -25.38
C GLU A 43 -23.46 -15.30 -24.23
N GLU A 44 -24.41 -15.65 -23.37
CA GLU A 44 -24.65 -14.91 -22.13
C GLU A 44 -23.32 -14.83 -21.39
N LYS A 45 -22.86 -13.60 -21.09
CA LYS A 45 -21.63 -13.41 -20.34
C LYS A 45 -21.82 -14.14 -19.01
N PRO A 46 -20.97 -15.14 -18.68
CA PRO A 46 -21.13 -15.91 -17.45
C PRO A 46 -21.12 -14.95 -16.27
N ASP A 47 -22.06 -15.15 -15.33
CA ASP A 47 -22.15 -14.34 -14.11
C ASP A 47 -20.82 -14.39 -13.39
N VAL A 48 -20.17 -13.23 -13.29
CA VAL A 48 -18.85 -13.07 -12.70
C VAL A 48 -18.84 -13.52 -11.24
N PHE A 49 -19.97 -13.42 -10.54
CA PHE A 49 -20.09 -13.76 -9.12
C PHE A 49 -20.55 -15.20 -8.88
N ALA A 50 -20.82 -15.98 -9.93
CA ALA A 50 -21.22 -17.37 -9.81
C ALA A 50 -20.03 -18.21 -9.34
N VAL A 51 -20.13 -18.70 -8.10
CA VAL A 51 -19.10 -19.56 -7.49
C VAL A 51 -19.12 -20.94 -8.18
N PRO A 52 -17.97 -21.48 -8.64
CA PRO A 52 -17.90 -22.83 -9.19
C PRO A 52 -18.50 -23.87 -8.23
N GLU A 53 -19.15 -24.93 -8.74
CA GLU A 53 -19.78 -25.94 -7.88
C GLU A 53 -18.75 -26.82 -7.15
N GLY A 54 -17.63 -27.13 -7.81
CA GLY A 54 -16.59 -28.00 -7.29
C GLY A 54 -15.53 -27.32 -6.42
N ASN A 55 -14.60 -28.13 -5.90
CA ASN A 55 -13.44 -27.69 -5.11
C ASN A 55 -12.15 -27.72 -5.93
N ASP A 56 -12.24 -27.74 -7.26
CA ASP A 56 -11.04 -27.74 -8.11
C ASP A 56 -10.23 -26.45 -7.88
N THR A 57 -8.97 -26.64 -7.51
CA THR A 57 -8.04 -25.55 -7.16
C THR A 57 -7.85 -24.57 -8.31
N THR A 58 -7.81 -25.06 -9.56
CA THR A 58 -7.58 -24.22 -10.73
C THR A 58 -8.82 -23.40 -11.02
N GLU A 59 -10.00 -24.02 -11.01
CA GLU A 59 -11.28 -23.33 -11.21
C GLU A 59 -11.52 -22.24 -10.16
N LEU A 60 -11.29 -22.56 -8.87
CA LEU A 60 -11.44 -21.59 -7.79
C LEU A 60 -10.43 -20.43 -7.89
N ARG A 61 -9.17 -20.69 -8.28
CA ARG A 61 -8.19 -19.63 -8.53
C ARG A 61 -8.58 -18.74 -9.70
N LEU A 62 -9.02 -19.32 -10.81
CA LEU A 62 -9.50 -18.57 -11.97
C LEU A 62 -10.74 -17.73 -11.63
N PHE A 63 -11.63 -18.27 -10.80
CA PHE A 63 -12.78 -17.56 -10.28
C PHE A 63 -12.37 -16.35 -9.43
N MET A 64 -11.50 -16.53 -8.43
CA MET A 64 -11.03 -15.42 -7.58
C MET A 64 -10.27 -14.36 -8.39
N ASN A 65 -9.46 -14.77 -9.37
CA ASN A 65 -8.79 -13.83 -10.28
C ASN A 65 -9.80 -13.02 -11.11
N ARG A 66 -10.89 -13.65 -11.58
CA ARG A 66 -11.97 -12.97 -12.29
C ARG A 66 -12.67 -11.95 -11.40
N LEU A 67 -12.96 -12.30 -10.14
CA LEU A 67 -13.55 -11.39 -9.16
C LEU A 67 -12.66 -10.16 -8.95
N ALA A 68 -11.36 -10.38 -8.70
CA ALA A 68 -10.40 -9.31 -8.43
C ALA A 68 -10.21 -8.32 -9.60
N ASN A 69 -10.41 -8.78 -10.84
CA ASN A 69 -10.17 -7.98 -12.04
C ASN A 69 -11.45 -7.46 -12.72
N THR A 70 -12.63 -7.77 -12.18
CA THR A 70 -13.87 -7.24 -12.73
C THR A 70 -14.20 -5.90 -12.10
N PRO A 71 -14.28 -4.80 -12.87
CA PRO A 71 -14.63 -3.50 -12.29
C PRO A 71 -16.11 -3.44 -11.89
N PRO A 72 -16.48 -2.54 -10.95
CA PRO A 72 -17.87 -2.21 -10.66
C PRO A 72 -18.63 -1.79 -11.91
N GLN A 73 -19.83 -2.34 -12.11
CA GLN A 73 -20.71 -1.97 -13.23
C GLN A 73 -21.15 -0.51 -13.13
N GLN A 74 -21.33 -0.02 -11.90
CA GLN A 74 -21.66 1.37 -11.59
C GLN A 74 -20.51 2.00 -10.83
N GLN A 75 -20.03 3.15 -11.33
CA GLN A 75 -18.92 3.92 -10.75
C GLN A 75 -19.42 4.95 -9.72
N THR A 76 -20.49 4.60 -9.00
CA THR A 76 -21.05 5.38 -7.88
C THR A 76 -20.63 4.75 -6.55
N PRO A 77 -20.58 5.49 -5.43
CA PRO A 77 -20.28 4.90 -4.11
C PRO A 77 -21.17 3.70 -3.77
N GLU A 78 -22.47 3.78 -4.07
CA GLU A 78 -23.45 2.69 -3.88
C GLU A 78 -23.12 1.49 -4.77
N GLY A 79 -22.85 1.73 -6.05
CA GLY A 79 -22.53 0.69 -7.03
C GLY A 79 -21.24 -0.04 -6.71
N ILE A 80 -20.25 0.70 -6.21
CA ILE A 80 -18.98 0.15 -5.73
C ILE A 80 -19.21 -0.70 -4.47
N ARG A 81 -19.99 -0.20 -3.50
CA ARG A 81 -20.36 -0.97 -2.30
C ARG A 81 -21.10 -2.26 -2.65
N GLU A 82 -22.09 -2.20 -3.53
CA GLU A 82 -22.83 -3.38 -3.97
C GLU A 82 -21.91 -4.41 -4.64
N HIS A 83 -21.01 -3.94 -5.50
CA HIS A 83 -20.02 -4.79 -6.17
C HIS A 83 -19.11 -5.50 -5.15
N MET A 84 -18.53 -4.76 -4.21
CA MET A 84 -17.67 -5.33 -3.17
C MET A 84 -18.44 -6.30 -2.26
N ALA A 85 -19.69 -6.00 -1.91
CA ALA A 85 -20.53 -6.92 -1.13
C ALA A 85 -20.78 -8.26 -1.87
N LYS A 86 -20.94 -8.23 -3.20
CA LYS A 86 -21.04 -9.45 -4.02
C LYS A 86 -19.74 -10.25 -4.03
N ILE A 87 -18.58 -9.60 -4.13
CA ILE A 87 -17.27 -10.26 -4.01
C ILE A 87 -17.15 -10.93 -2.64
N ILE A 88 -17.40 -10.21 -1.55
CA ILE A 88 -17.30 -10.72 -0.18
C ILE A 88 -18.21 -11.93 0.02
N LYS A 89 -19.47 -11.84 -0.45
CA LYS A 89 -20.44 -12.94 -0.35
C LYS A 89 -20.00 -14.18 -1.13
N ALA A 90 -19.46 -13.99 -2.33
CA ALA A 90 -18.98 -15.09 -3.16
C ALA A 90 -17.78 -15.80 -2.51
N LEU A 91 -16.84 -15.04 -1.95
CA LEU A 91 -15.68 -15.59 -1.25
C LEU A 91 -16.05 -16.27 0.07
N ASP A 92 -17.07 -15.77 0.78
CA ASP A 92 -17.59 -16.44 1.99
C ASP A 92 -18.07 -17.86 1.67
N VAL A 93 -18.73 -18.07 0.52
CA VAL A 93 -19.14 -19.41 0.04
C VAL A 93 -17.94 -20.29 -0.30
N VAL A 94 -16.87 -19.73 -0.87
CA VAL A 94 -15.63 -20.48 -1.15
C VAL A 94 -14.98 -20.92 0.16
N MET A 95 -14.91 -20.01 1.15
CA MET A 95 -14.29 -20.24 2.46
C MET A 95 -15.07 -21.18 3.38
N THR A 96 -16.29 -21.61 3.03
CA THR A 96 -17.02 -22.64 3.79
C THR A 96 -16.68 -24.07 3.38
N ARG A 97 -15.89 -24.25 2.32
CA ARG A 97 -15.63 -25.56 1.71
C ARG A 97 -14.33 -26.16 2.20
N GLU A 98 -14.20 -27.48 2.08
CA GLU A 98 -12.93 -28.19 2.25
C GLU A 98 -12.07 -28.00 1.00
N ILE A 99 -11.14 -27.04 1.06
CA ILE A 99 -10.29 -26.61 -0.06
C ILE A 99 -8.82 -26.53 0.35
N GLU A 100 -7.96 -26.59 -0.66
CA GLU A 100 -6.51 -26.41 -0.51
C GLU A 100 -6.18 -25.10 0.21
N ILE A 101 -5.13 -25.15 1.03
CA ILE A 101 -4.77 -24.05 1.94
C ILE A 101 -4.49 -22.74 1.20
N GLU A 102 -3.81 -22.81 0.06
CA GLU A 102 -3.50 -21.66 -0.79
C GLU A 102 -4.76 -20.97 -1.32
N VAL A 103 -5.78 -21.76 -1.68
CA VAL A 103 -7.07 -21.24 -2.17
C VAL A 103 -7.82 -20.58 -1.02
N PHE A 104 -7.80 -21.20 0.16
CA PHE A 104 -8.43 -20.66 1.36
C PHE A 104 -7.79 -19.33 1.79
N HIS A 105 -6.46 -19.27 1.83
CA HIS A 105 -5.70 -18.06 2.17
C HIS A 105 -5.95 -16.93 1.17
N HIS A 106 -5.93 -17.25 -0.14
CA HIS A 106 -6.21 -16.26 -1.17
C HIS A 106 -7.64 -15.69 -1.06
N ALA A 107 -8.63 -16.56 -0.83
CA ALA A 107 -10.02 -16.13 -0.63
C ALA A 107 -10.18 -15.21 0.59
N ALA A 108 -9.50 -15.53 1.69
CA ALA A 108 -9.51 -14.72 2.90
C ALA A 108 -8.87 -13.35 2.69
N GLN A 109 -7.69 -13.29 2.05
CA GLN A 109 -7.01 -12.03 1.75
C GLN A 109 -7.82 -11.15 0.80
N LEU A 110 -8.41 -11.74 -0.25
CA LEU A 110 -9.26 -11.02 -1.18
C LEU A 110 -10.52 -10.48 -0.49
N SER A 111 -11.10 -11.25 0.44
CA SER A 111 -12.24 -10.81 1.26
C SER A 111 -11.87 -9.61 2.13
N LEU A 112 -10.73 -9.67 2.83
CA LEU A 112 -10.25 -8.56 3.66
C LEU A 112 -9.96 -7.31 2.83
N SER A 113 -9.36 -7.47 1.66
CA SER A 113 -9.08 -6.37 0.72
C SER A 113 -10.38 -5.73 0.20
N ALA A 114 -11.39 -6.55 -0.12
CA ALA A 114 -12.69 -6.08 -0.55
C ALA A 114 -13.42 -5.32 0.58
N ILE A 115 -13.29 -5.77 1.84
CA ILE A 115 -13.83 -5.07 3.01
C ILE A 115 -13.12 -3.72 3.21
N ASP A 116 -11.79 -3.68 3.12
CA ASP A 116 -11.00 -2.44 3.22
C ASP A 116 -11.41 -1.43 2.13
N PHE A 117 -11.71 -1.90 0.93
CA PHE A 117 -12.21 -1.05 -0.15
C PHE A 117 -13.65 -0.59 0.09
N TYR A 118 -14.52 -1.48 0.59
CA TYR A 118 -15.91 -1.17 0.94
C TYR A 118 -15.99 -0.05 1.99
N GLU A 119 -15.13 -0.09 3.01
CA GLU A 119 -15.10 0.90 4.11
C GLU A 119 -14.81 2.33 3.63
N ARG A 120 -14.04 2.49 2.54
CA ARG A 120 -13.69 3.81 1.97
C ARG A 120 -14.89 4.58 1.41
N PHE A 121 -16.01 3.90 1.17
CA PHE A 121 -17.22 4.49 0.57
C PHE A 121 -18.39 4.58 1.56
N GLU A 122 -18.10 4.89 2.84
CA GLU A 122 -19.09 5.03 3.93
C GLU A 122 -19.93 3.75 4.14
N GLY A 123 -19.28 2.61 4.00
CA GLY A 123 -19.90 1.32 4.26
C GLY A 123 -20.10 1.03 5.74
N GLU A 124 -21.33 0.76 6.17
CA GLU A 124 -21.63 0.24 7.52
C GLU A 124 -21.43 -1.28 7.60
N GLY A 125 -21.18 -1.81 8.80
CA GLY A 125 -21.13 -3.26 9.05
C GLY A 125 -19.83 -3.97 8.65
N THR A 126 -18.81 -3.25 8.18
CA THR A 126 -17.49 -3.81 7.82
C THR A 126 -16.80 -4.51 8.98
N ALA A 127 -17.01 -4.04 10.21
CA ALA A 127 -16.48 -4.68 11.42
C ALA A 127 -16.99 -6.12 11.58
N GLU A 128 -18.29 -6.37 11.38
CA GLU A 128 -18.86 -7.72 11.45
C GLU A 128 -18.43 -8.58 10.26
N MET A 129 -18.31 -8.01 9.05
CA MET A 129 -17.77 -8.74 7.89
C MET A 129 -16.33 -9.20 8.14
N ARG A 130 -15.47 -8.30 8.63
CA ARG A 130 -14.07 -8.60 8.96
C ARG A 130 -14.00 -9.66 10.05
N LYS A 131 -14.80 -9.51 11.10
CA LYS A 131 -14.90 -10.49 12.19
C LYS A 131 -15.29 -11.87 11.65
N GLY A 132 -16.25 -11.95 10.73
CA GLY A 132 -16.64 -13.21 10.09
C GLY A 132 -15.48 -13.90 9.37
N VAL A 133 -14.71 -13.17 8.57
CA VAL A 133 -13.53 -13.71 7.88
C VAL A 133 -12.47 -14.16 8.89
N MET A 134 -12.17 -13.34 9.90
CA MET A 134 -11.18 -13.67 10.93
C MET A 134 -11.59 -14.86 11.80
N ASP A 135 -12.87 -14.99 12.15
CA ASP A 135 -13.37 -16.12 12.93
C ASP A 135 -13.29 -17.43 12.16
N ARG A 136 -13.45 -17.41 10.83
CA ARG A 136 -13.20 -18.57 9.97
C ARG A 136 -11.72 -18.94 9.96
N LEU A 137 -10.84 -17.97 9.76
CA LEU A 137 -9.40 -18.21 9.79
C LEU A 137 -8.93 -18.75 11.15
N ARG A 138 -9.43 -18.22 12.26
CA ARG A 138 -9.07 -18.67 13.62
C ARG A 138 -9.52 -20.11 13.91
N LYS A 139 -10.66 -20.54 13.36
CA LYS A 139 -11.19 -21.91 13.52
C LYS A 139 -10.40 -22.95 12.73
N ASP A 140 -9.62 -22.53 11.74
CA ASP A 140 -8.83 -23.43 10.91
C ASP A 140 -7.54 -23.84 11.65
N GLU A 141 -7.41 -25.13 11.99
CA GLU A 141 -6.31 -25.62 12.84
C GLU A 141 -4.97 -25.76 12.10
N ARG A 142 -4.91 -25.48 10.79
CA ARG A 142 -3.67 -25.64 10.01
C ARG A 142 -2.61 -24.63 10.47
N PRO A 143 -1.35 -25.05 10.74
CA PRO A 143 -0.31 -24.16 11.26
C PRO A 143 -0.06 -22.91 10.41
N GLU A 144 -0.10 -23.05 9.09
CA GLU A 144 0.10 -21.96 8.15
C GLU A 144 -1.05 -20.95 8.20
N THR A 145 -2.28 -21.41 8.46
CA THR A 145 -3.42 -20.51 8.69
C THR A 145 -3.27 -19.75 10.00
N GLN A 146 -2.79 -20.39 11.07
CA GLN A 146 -2.53 -19.71 12.34
C GLN A 146 -1.43 -18.64 12.21
N LYS A 147 -0.39 -18.90 11.39
CA LYS A 147 0.61 -17.88 11.03
C LYS A 147 -0.03 -16.73 10.26
N LEU A 148 -0.89 -17.02 9.29
CA LEU A 148 -1.63 -16.01 8.52
C LEU A 148 -2.51 -15.14 9.43
N VAL A 149 -3.23 -15.74 10.39
CA VAL A 149 -4.04 -15.03 11.39
C VAL A 149 -3.18 -14.06 12.19
N ALA A 150 -2.08 -14.55 12.77
CA ALA A 150 -1.18 -13.72 13.56
C ALA A 150 -0.61 -12.54 12.74
N ARG A 151 -0.25 -12.79 11.47
CA ARG A 151 0.22 -11.76 10.54
C ARG A 151 -0.86 -10.70 10.28
N ILE A 152 -2.10 -11.12 9.99
CA ILE A 152 -3.21 -10.20 9.72
C ILE A 152 -3.53 -9.38 10.96
N GLU A 153 -3.57 -9.99 12.14
CA GLU A 153 -3.85 -9.30 13.41
C GLU A 153 -2.78 -8.27 13.72
N LEU A 154 -1.50 -8.61 13.55
CA LEU A 154 -0.39 -7.66 13.69
C LEU A 154 -0.54 -6.49 12.70
N GLN A 155 -0.84 -6.78 11.44
CA GLN A 155 -1.06 -5.75 10.43
C GLN A 155 -2.24 -4.82 10.78
N GLN A 156 -3.29 -5.34 11.42
CA GLN A 156 -4.40 -4.51 11.91
C GLN A 156 -4.03 -3.66 13.12
N GLN A 157 -3.20 -4.18 14.03
CA GLN A 157 -2.67 -3.36 15.14
C GLN A 157 -1.83 -2.21 14.62
N ILE A 158 -0.97 -2.47 13.62
CA ILE A 158 -0.15 -1.46 12.95
C ILE A 158 -1.04 -0.43 12.24
N ARG A 159 -2.06 -0.86 11.48
CA ARG A 159 -2.99 0.05 10.80
C ARG A 159 -3.79 0.94 11.77
N ASN A 160 -4.16 0.40 12.93
CA ASN A 160 -4.91 1.11 13.97
C ASN A 160 -3.99 1.58 15.11
N MET A 161 -2.76 2.00 14.78
CA MET A 161 -1.75 2.39 15.76
C MET A 161 -2.14 3.64 16.58
N ASP A 162 -3.11 4.42 16.13
CA ASP A 162 -3.74 5.50 16.89
C ASP A 162 -4.50 4.98 18.13
N THR A 163 -4.99 3.74 18.08
CA THR A 163 -5.66 3.06 19.22
C THR A 163 -4.69 2.34 20.15
N VAL A 164 -3.43 2.18 19.75
CA VAL A 164 -2.38 1.53 20.55
C VAL A 164 -1.78 2.55 21.54
N PRO A 165 -1.69 2.23 22.85
CA PRO A 165 -1.04 3.09 23.84
C PRO A 165 0.39 3.46 23.41
N GLU A 166 0.80 4.71 23.66
CA GLU A 166 2.10 5.23 23.20
C GLU A 166 3.27 4.40 23.71
N GLU A 167 3.21 3.95 24.98
CA GLU A 167 4.22 3.09 25.59
C GLU A 167 4.37 1.72 24.89
N ASP A 168 3.32 1.24 24.20
CA ASP A 168 3.27 -0.08 23.58
C ASP A 168 3.66 -0.05 22.09
N ARG A 169 3.65 1.13 21.44
CA ARG A 169 3.95 1.25 19.99
C ARG A 169 5.32 0.71 19.61
N MET A 170 6.31 0.92 20.47
CA MET A 170 7.67 0.39 20.24
C MET A 170 7.74 -1.13 20.30
N ALA A 171 6.80 -1.80 20.96
CA ALA A 171 6.73 -3.26 20.94
C ALA A 171 6.36 -3.78 19.54
N LEU A 172 5.46 -3.08 18.83
CA LEU A 172 5.12 -3.42 17.44
C LEU A 172 6.33 -3.26 16.51
N VAL A 173 7.06 -2.15 16.65
CA VAL A 173 8.32 -1.90 15.91
C VAL A 173 9.33 -3.03 16.16
N GLN A 174 9.50 -3.45 17.41
CA GLN A 174 10.41 -4.53 17.77
C GLN A 174 9.95 -5.87 17.20
N GLN A 175 8.63 -6.13 17.20
CA GLN A 175 8.05 -7.34 16.64
C GLN A 175 8.29 -7.44 15.13
N THR A 176 8.05 -6.38 14.36
CA THR A 176 8.27 -6.41 12.91
C THR A 176 9.76 -6.50 12.56
N ALA A 177 10.64 -5.84 13.33
CA ALA A 177 12.09 -5.99 13.17
C ALA A 177 12.57 -7.41 13.49
N ALA A 178 11.97 -8.08 14.49
CA ALA A 178 12.24 -9.48 14.78
C ALA A 178 11.85 -10.40 13.62
N MET A 179 10.73 -10.14 12.94
CA MET A 179 10.33 -10.91 11.75
C MET A 179 11.40 -10.85 10.65
N ILE A 180 12.01 -9.68 10.41
CA ILE A 180 13.10 -9.54 9.43
C ILE A 180 14.33 -10.35 9.86
N ARG A 181 14.72 -10.24 11.13
CA ARG A 181 15.89 -10.95 11.65
C ARG A 181 15.69 -12.47 11.58
N ASP A 182 14.51 -12.94 11.94
CA ASP A 182 14.21 -14.36 12.13
C ASP A 182 13.67 -15.02 10.84
N ALA A 183 13.48 -14.26 9.75
CA ALA A 183 13.03 -14.76 8.46
C ALA A 183 13.97 -15.84 7.88
N GLY A 184 13.41 -17.02 7.60
CA GLY A 184 14.14 -18.18 7.07
C GLY A 184 14.27 -18.23 5.55
N ASP A 185 13.45 -17.46 4.83
CA ASP A 185 13.39 -17.40 3.37
C ASP A 185 13.05 -15.97 2.88
N ASP A 186 13.05 -15.78 1.56
CA ASP A 186 12.79 -14.47 0.94
C ASP A 186 11.33 -14.02 1.13
N GLU A 187 10.38 -14.94 1.29
CA GLU A 187 8.95 -14.61 1.51
C GLU A 187 8.75 -14.04 2.92
N ALA A 188 9.21 -14.73 3.96
CA ALA A 188 9.17 -14.25 5.34
C ALA A 188 9.95 -12.94 5.52
N LEU A 189 11.06 -12.77 4.78
CA LEU A 189 11.82 -11.53 4.78
C LEU A 189 10.99 -10.38 4.19
N GLN A 190 10.35 -10.61 3.04
CA GLN A 190 9.49 -9.62 2.40
C GLN A 190 8.33 -9.21 3.31
N GLU A 191 7.70 -10.16 4.01
CA GLU A 191 6.64 -9.87 4.98
C GLU A 191 7.12 -8.99 6.15
N GLY A 192 8.26 -9.35 6.75
CA GLY A 192 8.85 -8.58 7.84
C GLY A 192 9.21 -7.15 7.40
N LEU A 193 9.74 -6.99 6.18
CA LEU A 193 10.05 -5.70 5.59
C LEU A 193 8.78 -4.86 5.36
N GLU A 194 7.75 -5.44 4.76
CA GLU A 194 6.47 -4.76 4.49
C GLU A 194 5.84 -4.23 5.78
N LEU A 195 5.70 -5.07 6.81
CA LEU A 195 5.11 -4.68 8.08
C LEU A 195 5.96 -3.63 8.81
N SER A 196 7.28 -3.76 8.75
CA SER A 196 8.18 -2.80 9.39
C SER A 196 8.14 -1.42 8.73
N MET A 197 8.12 -1.37 7.39
CA MET A 197 8.01 -0.12 6.64
C MET A 197 6.65 0.54 6.91
N MET A 198 5.56 -0.22 6.88
CA MET A 198 4.23 0.28 7.23
C MET A 198 4.20 0.85 8.66
N THR A 199 4.86 0.19 9.62
CA THR A 199 4.93 0.67 11.00
C THR A 199 5.66 2.01 11.09
N ALA A 200 6.81 2.16 10.44
CA ALA A 200 7.57 3.41 10.44
C ALA A 200 6.79 4.56 9.76
N GLU A 201 6.16 4.28 8.61
CA GLU A 201 5.34 5.25 7.87
C GLU A 201 4.15 5.76 8.70
N ILE A 202 3.47 4.87 9.42
CA ILE A 202 2.32 5.27 10.26
C ILE A 202 2.81 6.10 11.45
N LEU A 203 3.91 5.73 12.11
CA LEU A 203 4.50 6.53 13.19
C LEU A 203 4.88 7.94 12.70
N GLU A 204 5.51 8.04 11.53
CA GLU A 204 5.82 9.34 10.91
C GLU A 204 4.54 10.14 10.62
N GLY A 205 3.52 9.50 10.03
CA GLY A 205 2.24 10.13 9.72
C GLY A 205 1.47 10.63 10.96
N MET A 206 1.71 9.99 12.11
CA MET A 206 1.18 10.42 13.42
C MET A 206 1.98 11.57 14.05
N GLY A 207 3.13 11.93 13.47
CA GLY A 207 4.06 12.92 14.03
C GLY A 207 4.96 12.37 15.14
N ASP A 208 4.98 11.06 15.36
CA ASP A 208 5.86 10.37 16.31
C ASP A 208 7.24 10.12 15.66
N TYR A 209 7.91 11.21 15.29
CA TYR A 209 9.20 11.17 14.62
C TYR A 209 10.29 10.41 15.41
N PRO A 210 10.39 10.53 16.76
CA PRO A 210 11.38 9.79 17.52
C PRO A 210 11.21 8.27 17.40
N ASN A 211 9.97 7.75 17.45
CA ASN A 211 9.74 6.31 17.31
C ASN A 211 9.83 5.87 15.85
N ALA A 212 9.44 6.70 14.88
CA ALA A 212 9.68 6.42 13.46
C ALA A 212 11.18 6.28 13.15
N ALA A 213 12.02 7.20 13.64
CA ALA A 213 13.47 7.13 13.46
C ALA A 213 14.09 5.89 14.11
N LYS A 214 13.62 5.51 15.31
CA LYS A 214 14.01 4.25 15.97
C LYS A 214 13.57 3.04 15.15
N ALA A 215 12.38 3.06 14.57
CA ALA A 215 11.90 1.99 13.71
C ALA A 215 12.81 1.78 12.50
N SER A 216 13.13 2.84 11.74
CA SER A 216 14.00 2.72 10.56
C SER A 216 15.39 2.18 10.93
N ARG A 217 15.96 2.59 12.08
CA ARG A 217 17.24 2.03 12.60
C ARG A 217 17.15 0.57 13.03
N LEU A 218 16.08 0.18 13.71
CA LEU A 218 15.90 -1.21 14.13
C LEU A 218 15.76 -2.13 12.93
N VAL A 219 15.06 -1.69 11.89
CA VAL A 219 14.96 -2.38 10.61
C VAL A 219 16.33 -2.46 9.94
N ALA A 220 17.07 -1.35 9.87
CA ALA A 220 18.42 -1.32 9.32
C ALA A 220 19.34 -2.33 10.03
N ALA A 221 19.33 -2.34 11.36
CA ALA A 221 20.10 -3.28 12.18
C ALA A 221 19.65 -4.75 11.96
N ALA A 222 18.35 -5.01 11.89
CA ALA A 222 17.81 -6.34 11.61
C ALA A 222 18.24 -6.86 10.23
N ILE A 223 18.23 -6.00 9.21
CA ILE A 223 18.71 -6.32 7.87
C ILE A 223 20.23 -6.57 7.88
N SER A 224 21.02 -5.68 8.49
CA SER A 224 22.47 -5.82 8.56
C SER A 224 22.89 -7.13 9.24
N ALA A 225 22.18 -7.55 10.28
CA ALA A 225 22.45 -8.82 10.98
C ALA A 225 22.32 -10.07 10.08
N ARG A 226 21.58 -9.98 8.97
CA ARG A 226 21.43 -11.07 8.00
C ARG A 226 22.66 -11.27 7.11
N ASN A 227 23.55 -10.28 7.03
CA ASN A 227 24.70 -10.28 6.12
C ASN A 227 24.32 -10.55 4.65
N ASP A 228 23.20 -9.97 4.19
CA ASP A 228 22.73 -10.07 2.80
C ASP A 228 23.07 -8.80 2.01
N ASP A 229 24.09 -8.89 1.14
CA ASP A 229 24.57 -7.78 0.31
C ASP A 229 23.49 -7.19 -0.61
N ARG A 230 22.46 -7.96 -0.97
CA ARG A 230 21.33 -7.48 -1.80
C ARG A 230 20.60 -6.31 -1.11
N LEU A 231 20.66 -6.25 0.22
CA LEU A 231 19.93 -5.29 1.04
C LEU A 231 20.78 -4.10 1.51
N ALA A 232 22.07 -4.03 1.15
CA ALA A 232 22.96 -2.95 1.61
C ALA A 232 22.44 -1.54 1.28
N LYS A 233 21.89 -1.35 0.07
CA LYS A 233 21.26 -0.08 -0.34
C LYS A 233 19.98 0.24 0.45
N LEU A 234 19.27 -0.77 0.94
CA LEU A 234 18.10 -0.55 1.78
C LEU A 234 18.53 -0.08 3.18
N VAL A 235 19.57 -0.68 3.77
CA VAL A 235 20.17 -0.22 5.03
C VAL A 235 20.60 1.25 4.94
N GLU A 236 21.31 1.63 3.87
CA GLU A 236 21.73 3.03 3.66
C GLU A 236 20.54 4.00 3.59
N ARG A 237 19.46 3.60 2.90
CA ARG A 237 18.24 4.40 2.81
C ARG A 237 17.56 4.56 4.17
N LEU A 238 17.41 3.47 4.94
CA LEU A 238 16.80 3.48 6.27
C LEU A 238 17.59 4.34 7.27
N GLU A 239 18.92 4.29 7.23
CA GLU A 239 19.78 5.16 8.04
C GLU A 239 19.66 6.63 7.64
N THR A 240 19.53 6.91 6.34
CA THR A 240 19.29 8.29 5.85
C THR A 240 17.92 8.80 6.27
N GLU A 241 16.90 7.96 6.19
CA GLU A 241 15.55 8.26 6.64
C GLU A 241 15.53 8.53 8.15
N ALA A 242 16.16 7.68 8.96
CA ALA A 242 16.28 7.89 10.40
C ALA A 242 16.95 9.22 10.74
N ARG A 243 18.02 9.60 10.00
CA ARG A 243 18.65 10.92 10.15
C ARG A 243 17.69 12.06 9.84
N ARG A 244 16.89 11.95 8.78
CA ARG A 244 15.86 12.95 8.44
C ARG A 244 14.80 13.05 9.53
N LEU A 245 14.34 11.91 10.03
CA LEU A 245 13.30 11.81 11.07
C LEU A 245 13.77 12.36 12.42
N ASP A 246 15.07 12.41 12.68
CA ASP A 246 15.62 13.06 13.87
C ASP A 246 15.76 14.58 13.74
N LEU A 247 15.59 15.18 12.55
CA LEU A 247 15.74 16.63 12.37
C LEU A 247 14.68 17.49 13.10
N PRO A 248 13.39 17.12 13.15
CA PRO A 248 12.37 17.92 13.83
C PRO A 248 12.72 18.19 15.30
N GLY A 249 12.60 19.45 15.70
CA GLY A 249 12.95 19.90 17.06
C GLY A 249 14.44 20.23 17.27
N ASN A 250 15.32 19.88 16.32
CA ASN A 250 16.72 20.27 16.36
C ASN A 250 16.97 21.58 15.60
N PRO A 251 17.95 22.41 16.02
CA PRO A 251 18.32 23.61 15.30
C PRO A 251 18.82 23.29 13.88
N ILE A 252 18.35 24.05 12.90
CA ILE A 252 18.93 24.05 11.56
C ILE A 252 20.14 24.99 11.54
N GLU A 253 21.25 24.53 10.97
CA GLU A 253 22.44 25.35 10.76
C GLU A 253 22.47 25.85 9.31
N ILE A 254 22.34 27.16 9.12
CA ILE A 254 22.51 27.81 7.82
C ILE A 254 23.46 28.98 8.00
N LYS A 255 24.64 28.86 7.38
CA LYS A 255 25.66 29.90 7.32
C LYS A 255 26.17 30.02 5.89
N GLY A 256 26.47 31.23 5.46
CA GLY A 256 27.01 31.47 4.13
C GLY A 256 27.06 32.94 3.79
N SER A 257 27.06 33.23 2.50
CA SER A 257 26.98 34.59 1.99
C SER A 257 25.64 34.82 1.31
N THR A 258 25.04 35.98 1.52
CA THR A 258 23.89 36.43 0.73
C THR A 258 24.31 36.68 -0.72
N VAL A 259 23.32 36.89 -1.60
CA VAL A 259 23.58 37.26 -3.01
C VAL A 259 24.38 38.55 -3.17
N ASP A 260 24.33 39.43 -2.16
CA ASP A 260 25.06 40.70 -2.13
C ASP A 260 26.46 40.57 -1.51
N GLY A 261 26.85 39.36 -1.09
CA GLY A 261 28.17 39.05 -0.53
C GLY A 261 28.28 39.28 0.98
N GLU A 262 27.19 39.61 1.67
CA GLU A 262 27.20 39.78 3.13
C GLU A 262 27.22 38.43 3.83
N GLU A 263 27.91 38.34 4.97
CA GLU A 263 27.86 37.14 5.82
C GLU A 263 26.45 36.97 6.41
N PHE A 264 25.90 35.77 6.27
CA PHE A 264 24.61 35.37 6.80
C PHE A 264 24.76 34.22 7.78
N ASP A 265 24.12 34.35 8.94
CA ASP A 265 23.92 33.28 9.91
C ASP A 265 22.45 33.29 10.33
N ILE A 266 21.76 32.15 10.21
CA ILE A 266 20.36 31.99 10.62
C ILE A 266 20.14 32.32 12.10
N ALA A 267 21.17 32.22 12.95
CA ALA A 267 21.10 32.63 14.35
C ALA A 267 20.74 34.12 14.51
N SER A 268 21.04 34.97 13.51
CA SER A 268 20.64 36.38 13.50
C SER A 268 19.12 36.60 13.43
N LEU A 269 18.37 35.57 12.99
CA LEU A 269 16.90 35.60 12.89
C LEU A 269 16.21 35.04 14.14
N LYS A 270 16.95 34.71 15.20
CA LYS A 270 16.39 34.16 16.45
C LYS A 270 15.24 35.04 16.98
N GLY A 271 14.13 34.39 17.33
CA GLY A 271 12.92 35.06 17.82
C GLY A 271 11.96 35.52 16.73
N LYS A 272 12.30 35.35 15.44
CA LYS A 272 11.39 35.57 14.31
C LYS A 272 10.84 34.24 13.80
N VAL A 273 9.65 34.30 13.21
CA VAL A 273 9.16 33.21 12.36
C VAL A 273 9.92 33.30 11.04
N VAL A 274 10.57 32.20 10.64
CA VAL A 274 11.39 32.12 9.42
C VAL A 274 10.79 31.06 8.50
N LEU A 275 10.48 31.45 7.27
CA LEU A 275 10.17 30.54 6.17
C LEU A 275 11.47 30.25 5.43
N VAL A 276 11.81 28.97 5.24
CA VAL A 276 12.96 28.53 4.45
C VAL A 276 12.44 27.93 3.15
N ASP A 277 12.85 28.52 2.02
CA ASP A 277 12.51 28.05 0.68
C ASP A 277 13.78 27.50 -0.01
N PHE A 278 13.82 26.18 -0.22
CA PHE A 278 14.92 25.50 -0.88
C PHE A 278 14.65 25.41 -2.39
N TRP A 279 15.34 26.26 -3.16
CA TRP A 279 15.19 26.32 -4.62
C TRP A 279 16.54 26.43 -5.34
N ALA A 280 16.51 26.31 -6.68
CA ALA A 280 17.68 26.53 -7.53
C ALA A 280 17.29 27.21 -8.85
N THR A 281 18.23 27.94 -9.47
CA THR A 281 18.01 28.68 -10.72
C THR A 281 17.60 27.81 -11.91
N TRP A 282 17.97 26.52 -11.87
CA TRP A 282 17.62 25.51 -12.86
C TRP A 282 16.34 24.72 -12.51
N CYS A 283 15.77 24.92 -11.32
CA CYS A 283 14.54 24.26 -10.92
C CYS A 283 13.33 24.95 -11.57
N GLY A 284 12.83 24.37 -12.66
CA GLY A 284 11.65 24.86 -13.39
C GLY A 284 10.43 25.11 -12.48
N PRO A 285 9.97 24.11 -11.70
CA PRO A 285 8.84 24.28 -10.77
C PRO A 285 9.08 25.37 -9.72
N CYS A 286 10.29 25.43 -9.15
CA CYS A 286 10.62 26.44 -8.14
C CYS A 286 10.54 27.87 -8.69
N ARG A 287 10.90 28.07 -9.97
CA ARG A 287 10.81 29.38 -10.65
C ARG A 287 9.39 29.74 -11.07
N ALA A 288 8.55 28.75 -11.37
CA ALA A 288 7.17 28.97 -11.77
C ALA A 288 6.32 29.47 -10.59
N GLY A 289 6.75 29.17 -9.35
CA GLY A 289 6.03 29.56 -8.14
C GLY A 289 4.63 28.99 -8.20
N ASP A 290 4.50 27.66 -8.15
CA ASP A 290 3.19 27.00 -8.15
C ASP A 290 2.41 27.43 -6.90
N ALA A 291 1.59 28.46 -7.08
CA ALA A 291 0.60 29.01 -6.17
C ALA A 291 -0.79 28.45 -6.49
#